data_AF-A0A9W6SSY0-F1
#
_entry.id   AF-A0A9W6SSY0-F1
#
_cell.length_a   1.000
_cell.length_b   1.000
_cell.length_c   1.000
_cell.angle_alpha   90.00
_cell.angle_beta   90.00
_cell.angle_gamma   90.00
#
_symmetry.space_group_name_H-M   'P 1'
#
loop_
_entity.id
_entity.type
_entity.pdbx_description
1 polymer ?
#
loop_
_entity_poly.entity_id
_entity_poly.type
_entity_poly.pdbx_seq_one_letter_code
_entity_poly.pdbx_strand_id
1 'polypeptide(L)'
;MTSRRFSTGGRMEMTASAVFLLPLVFIGLAVTIITVTGVSLISIGVGVPMVFAMVLFTRHFADLHRYWLASRFGVAIDRPYRDLPDEPGFIGFWKRFQGLVTDPQTWRDQAWLWVNMVLGLAFLVTVIALFAAGLGSISMGLWWHLMPEGAEYTSLFYTVSDTPTAFLYGIPAGLAYLTAWWLATPPLMRAYTHLAVVFLGERQPTLAERIDRLTRAAG
;
A
#
# COMPACT_ATOMS: atom_id res chain seq x y z
N MET A 1 -14.86 4.72 -21.38
CA MET A 1 -13.68 3.90 -21.02
C MET A 1 -12.57 4.22 -21.99
N THR A 2 -11.76 5.21 -21.66
CA THR A 2 -10.64 5.64 -22.50
C THR A 2 -9.41 4.93 -21.98
N SER A 3 -8.91 3.96 -22.75
CA SER A 3 -7.64 3.28 -22.49
C SER A 3 -6.49 4.28 -22.61
N ARG A 4 -6.25 5.09 -21.57
CA ARG A 4 -5.01 5.84 -21.49
C ARG A 4 -3.91 4.84 -21.16
N ARG A 5 -3.06 4.62 -22.16
CA ARG A 5 -1.83 3.85 -22.08
C ARG A 5 -1.11 4.22 -20.80
N PHE A 6 -0.72 3.22 -20.01
CA PHE A 6 0.30 3.38 -18.98
C PHE A 6 1.49 4.06 -19.65
N SER A 7 1.62 5.37 -19.45
CA SER A 7 2.80 6.11 -19.85
C SER A 7 3.96 5.39 -19.20
N THR A 8 4.90 4.94 -20.03
CA THR A 8 6.20 4.39 -19.64
C THR A 8 7.06 5.51 -19.03
N GLY A 9 6.51 6.28 -18.09
CA GLY A 9 7.26 7.16 -17.19
C GLY A 9 8.33 6.30 -16.54
N GLY A 10 9.57 6.71 -16.75
CA GLY A 10 10.74 5.84 -16.68
C GLY A 10 10.78 5.03 -15.40
N ARG A 11 11.25 3.79 -15.46
CA ARG A 11 11.28 2.83 -14.32
C ARG A 11 11.92 3.40 -13.03
N MET A 12 12.70 4.48 -13.14
CA MET A 12 13.18 5.32 -12.03
C MET A 12 12.06 6.05 -11.25
N GLU A 13 10.99 6.49 -11.91
CA GLU A 13 9.79 7.03 -11.25
C GLU A 13 9.05 5.94 -10.46
N MET A 14 9.08 4.68 -10.92
CA MET A 14 8.46 3.55 -10.21
C MET A 14 9.26 3.17 -8.96
N THR A 15 10.59 3.21 -8.99
CA THR A 15 11.41 3.01 -7.79
C THR A 15 11.34 4.21 -6.84
N ALA A 16 11.27 5.44 -7.34
CA ALA A 16 10.99 6.62 -6.51
C ALA A 16 9.59 6.53 -5.85
N SER A 17 8.61 5.95 -6.55
CA SER A 17 7.29 5.67 -6.00
C SER A 17 7.33 4.64 -4.87
N ALA A 18 8.22 3.65 -4.92
CA ALA A 18 8.40 2.68 -3.82
C ALA A 18 8.94 3.35 -2.54
N VAL A 19 9.84 4.34 -2.67
CA VAL A 19 10.31 5.14 -1.54
C VAL A 19 9.19 6.03 -0.97
N PHE A 20 8.27 6.49 -1.81
CA PHE A 20 7.10 7.24 -1.35
C PHE A 20 6.05 6.36 -0.65
N LEU A 21 5.99 5.07 -0.97
CA LEU A 21 5.11 4.10 -0.31
C LEU A 21 5.58 3.72 1.11
N LEU A 22 6.89 3.84 1.41
CA LEU A 22 7.47 3.58 2.73
C LEU A 22 6.74 4.31 3.88
N PRO A 23 6.67 5.65 3.89
CA PRO A 23 5.97 6.38 4.96
C PRO A 23 4.47 6.04 4.98
N LEU A 24 3.85 5.76 3.83
CA LEU A 24 2.45 5.35 3.73
C LEU A 24 2.18 4.02 4.47
N VAL A 25 3.09 3.05 4.39
CA VAL A 25 2.95 1.77 5.09
C VAL A 25 3.04 1.96 6.60
N PHE A 26 4.01 2.74 7.07
CA PHE A 26 4.16 3.02 8.50
C PHE A 26 2.99 3.82 9.08
N ILE A 27 2.48 4.80 8.33
CA ILE A 27 1.27 5.54 8.70
C ILE A 27 0.08 4.58 8.78
N GLY A 28 -0.12 3.72 7.78
CA GLY A 28 -1.19 2.72 7.79
C GLY A 28 -1.11 1.77 8.99
N LEU A 29 0.10 1.31 9.34
CA LEU A 29 0.35 0.47 10.52
C LEU A 29 0.02 1.21 11.82
N ALA A 30 0.53 2.43 11.99
CA ALA A 30 0.26 3.25 13.18
C ALA A 30 -1.24 3.51 13.35
N VAL A 31 -1.92 3.87 12.25
CA VAL A 31 -3.38 4.08 12.21
C VAL A 31 -4.13 2.83 12.67
N THR A 32 -3.71 1.67 12.18
CA THR A 32 -4.31 0.38 12.51
C THR A 32 -4.15 0.05 13.99
N ILE A 33 -2.93 0.18 14.53
CA ILE A 33 -2.63 -0.06 15.94
C ILE A 33 -3.47 0.86 16.83
N ILE A 34 -3.50 2.15 16.52
CA ILE A 34 -4.29 3.13 17.27
C ILE A 34 -5.78 2.84 17.14
N THR A 35 -6.29 2.41 15.98
CA THR A 35 -7.71 2.04 15.82
C THR A 35 -8.07 0.84 16.70
N VAL A 36 -7.30 -0.24 16.64
CA VAL A 36 -7.52 -1.44 17.45
C VAL A 36 -7.43 -1.12 18.95
N THR A 37 -6.46 -0.30 19.33
CA THR A 37 -6.30 0.18 20.71
C THR A 37 -7.51 1.01 21.14
N GLY A 38 -7.95 1.95 20.29
CA GLY A 38 -9.13 2.78 20.53
C GLY A 38 -10.39 1.94 20.69
N VAL A 39 -10.59 0.91 19.86
CA VAL A 39 -11.72 -0.02 20.00
C VAL A 39 -11.70 -0.74 21.35
N SER A 40 -10.55 -1.23 21.80
CA SER A 40 -10.41 -1.85 23.14
C SER A 40 -10.72 -0.85 24.27
N LEU A 41 -10.34 0.42 24.11
CA LEU A 41 -10.59 1.50 25.06
C LEU A 41 -12.05 2.01 25.05
N ILE A 42 -12.91 1.55 24.13
CA ILE A 42 -14.34 1.90 24.15
C ILE A 42 -14.96 1.48 25.48
N SER A 43 -14.53 0.34 26.02
CA SER A 43 -15.01 -0.20 27.31
C SER A 43 -14.79 0.76 28.48
N ILE A 44 -13.82 1.68 28.38
CA ILE A 44 -13.43 2.65 29.42
C ILE A 44 -13.94 4.08 29.04
N GLY A 45 -14.71 4.22 27.96
CA GLY A 45 -15.32 5.47 27.52
C GLY A 45 -14.40 6.42 26.73
N VAL A 46 -13.09 6.20 26.73
CA VAL A 46 -12.11 7.03 25.99
C VAL A 46 -11.94 6.58 24.53
N GLY A 47 -12.36 5.36 24.20
CA GLY A 47 -12.19 4.80 22.85
C GLY A 47 -13.01 5.49 21.75
N VAL A 48 -14.20 6.00 22.06
CA VAL A 48 -15.11 6.60 21.07
C VAL A 48 -14.50 7.81 20.35
N PRO A 49 -13.98 8.86 21.02
CA PRO A 49 -13.33 9.98 20.34
C PRO A 49 -12.07 9.55 19.57
N MET A 50 -11.34 8.54 20.07
CA MET A 50 -10.15 8.01 19.42
C MET A 50 -10.48 7.29 18.10
N VAL A 51 -11.50 6.45 18.09
CA VAL A 51 -12.01 5.77 16.88
C VAL A 51 -12.58 6.79 15.90
N PHE A 52 -13.33 7.79 16.37
CA PHE A 52 -13.87 8.86 15.52
C PHE A 52 -12.75 9.65 14.82
N ALA A 53 -11.75 10.09 15.57
CA ALA A 53 -10.59 10.80 15.02
C ALA A 53 -9.86 9.93 13.98
N MET A 54 -9.75 8.63 14.24
CA MET A 54 -9.02 7.74 13.34
C MET A 54 -9.78 7.39 12.06
N VAL A 55 -11.11 7.29 12.12
CA VAL A 55 -11.95 7.17 10.94
C VAL A 55 -11.82 8.42 10.04
N LEU A 56 -11.83 9.62 10.63
CA LEU A 56 -11.62 10.86 9.88
C LEU A 56 -10.23 10.92 9.26
N PHE A 57 -9.20 10.53 10.02
CA PHE A 57 -7.84 10.45 9.52
C PHE A 57 -7.74 9.49 8.33
N THR A 58 -8.40 8.33 8.44
CA THR A 58 -8.45 7.33 7.36
C THR A 58 -9.11 7.87 6.11
N ARG A 59 -10.22 8.61 6.23
CA ARG A 59 -10.86 9.28 5.09
C ARG A 59 -9.90 10.26 4.41
N HIS A 60 -9.14 11.05 5.18
CA HIS A 60 -8.15 11.98 4.66
C HIS A 60 -6.95 11.26 4.01
N PHE A 61 -6.54 10.13 4.57
CA PHE A 61 -5.47 9.31 4.04
C PHE A 61 -5.86 8.58 2.74
N ALA A 62 -7.10 8.11 2.65
CA ALA A 62 -7.70 7.59 1.43
C ALA A 62 -7.75 8.67 0.34
N ASP A 63 -8.06 9.91 0.71
CA ASP A 63 -8.06 11.04 -0.20
C ASP A 63 -6.68 11.39 -0.76
N LEU A 64 -5.63 11.32 0.06
CA LEU A 64 -4.24 11.46 -0.39
C LEU A 64 -3.87 10.38 -1.40
N HIS A 65 -4.31 9.14 -1.16
CA HIS A 65 -4.13 8.03 -2.11
C HIS A 65 -4.85 8.28 -3.44
N ARG A 66 -6.11 8.74 -3.40
CA ARG A 66 -6.87 9.11 -4.60
C ARG A 66 -6.15 10.22 -5.39
N TYR A 67 -5.64 11.24 -4.71
CA TYR A 67 -4.88 12.33 -5.33
C TYR A 67 -3.55 11.84 -5.94
N TRP A 68 -2.82 10.99 -5.23
CA TRP A 68 -1.57 10.41 -5.72
C TRP A 68 -1.79 9.54 -6.95
N LEU A 69 -2.82 8.69 -6.94
CA LEU A 69 -3.20 7.86 -8.10
C LEU A 69 -3.64 8.72 -9.30
N ALA A 70 -4.39 9.79 -9.06
CA ALA A 70 -4.80 10.71 -10.11
C ALA A 70 -3.61 11.46 -10.74
N SER A 71 -2.70 11.95 -9.90
CA SER A 71 -1.52 12.72 -10.35
C SER A 71 -0.44 11.86 -11.01
N ARG A 72 -0.17 10.66 -10.49
CA ARG A 72 0.93 9.79 -10.97
C ARG A 72 0.50 8.78 -12.02
N PHE A 73 -0.71 8.25 -11.92
CA PHE A 73 -1.20 7.19 -12.79
C PHE A 73 -2.38 7.61 -13.67
N GLY A 74 -2.88 8.85 -13.51
CA GLY A 74 -4.04 9.33 -14.26
C GLY A 74 -5.35 8.63 -13.90
N VAL A 75 -5.38 7.92 -12.77
CA VAL A 75 -6.55 7.17 -12.30
C VAL A 75 -7.33 8.06 -11.33
N ALA A 76 -8.39 8.70 -11.82
CA ALA A 76 -9.31 9.45 -10.97
C ALA A 76 -10.26 8.48 -10.25
N ILE A 77 -10.43 8.66 -8.95
CA ILE A 77 -11.32 7.89 -8.09
C ILE A 77 -12.27 8.89 -7.41
N ASP A 78 -13.58 8.70 -7.58
CA ASP A 78 -14.60 9.57 -6.98
C ASP A 78 -14.62 9.47 -5.44
N ARG A 79 -15.13 10.51 -4.78
CA ARG A 79 -15.32 10.57 -3.31
C ARG A 79 -16.80 10.35 -2.94
N PRO A 80 -17.25 9.11 -2.69
CA PRO A 80 -18.63 8.82 -2.28
C PRO A 80 -18.88 9.00 -0.78
N TYR A 81 -18.45 10.10 -0.20
CA TYR A 81 -18.74 10.33 1.22
C TYR A 81 -20.12 10.97 1.37
N ARG A 82 -20.95 10.40 2.25
CA ARG A 82 -22.17 11.08 2.69
C ARG A 82 -21.80 12.31 3.52
N ASP A 83 -22.54 13.39 3.31
CA ASP A 83 -22.46 14.60 4.12
C ASP A 83 -22.77 14.27 5.59
N LEU A 84 -21.90 14.73 6.48
CA LEU A 84 -22.04 14.53 7.91
C LEU A 84 -22.96 15.61 8.49
N PRO A 85 -23.90 15.27 9.40
CA PRO A 85 -24.78 16.26 10.02
C PRO A 85 -23.98 17.36 10.73
N ASP A 86 -24.29 18.64 10.47
CA ASP A 86 -23.56 19.79 11.00
C ASP A 86 -24.22 20.40 12.25
N GLU A 87 -24.56 19.55 13.22
CA GLU A 87 -25.14 19.98 14.49
C GLU A 87 -24.05 20.21 15.55
N PRO A 88 -24.06 21.33 16.29
CA PRO A 88 -23.11 21.59 17.38
C PRO A 88 -23.46 20.80 18.66
N GLY A 89 -22.44 20.55 19.50
CA GLY A 89 -22.57 19.93 20.82
C GLY A 89 -22.49 18.39 20.83
N PHE A 90 -22.71 17.79 22.01
CA PHE A 90 -22.56 16.35 22.24
C PHE A 90 -23.52 15.49 21.39
N ILE A 91 -24.74 15.97 21.19
CA ILE A 91 -25.76 15.30 20.37
C ILE A 91 -25.33 15.26 18.89
N GLY A 92 -24.78 16.36 18.38
CA GLY A 92 -24.24 16.44 17.02
C GLY A 92 -23.01 15.54 16.83
N PHE A 93 -22.12 15.47 17.82
CA PHE A 93 -20.99 14.52 17.82
C PHE A 93 -21.49 13.07 17.70
N TRP A 94 -22.49 12.68 18.49
CA TRP A 94 -23.04 11.31 18.45
C TRP A 94 -23.69 10.98 17.11
N LYS A 95 -24.48 11.91 16.54
CA LYS A 95 -25.08 11.74 15.20
C LYS A 95 -24.01 11.60 14.11
N ARG A 96 -22.93 12.38 14.17
CA ARG A 96 -21.79 12.26 13.24
C ARG A 96 -21.08 10.92 13.39
N PHE A 97 -20.86 10.46 14.62
CA PHE A 97 -20.26 9.14 14.89
C PHE A 97 -21.13 8.01 14.34
N GLN A 98 -22.44 8.04 14.62
CA GLN A 98 -23.39 7.07 14.06
C GLN A 98 -23.41 7.11 12.53
N GLY A 99 -23.38 8.30 11.93
CA GLY A 99 -23.29 8.48 10.48
C GLY A 99 -22.05 7.83 9.88
N LEU A 100 -20.89 7.99 10.51
CA LEU A 100 -19.62 7.36 10.07
C LEU A 100 -19.63 5.84 10.22
N VAL A 101 -20.12 5.33 11.35
CA VAL A 101 -20.18 3.89 11.65
C VAL A 101 -21.17 3.17 10.73
N THR A 102 -22.25 3.85 10.34
CA THR A 102 -23.29 3.29 9.45
C THR A 102 -22.92 3.44 7.97
N ASP A 103 -21.94 4.29 7.63
CA ASP A 103 -21.47 4.47 6.26
C ASP A 103 -20.66 3.25 5.79
N PRO A 104 -21.14 2.49 4.77
CA PRO A 104 -20.43 1.33 4.23
C PRO A 104 -19.05 1.71 3.67
N GLN A 105 -18.87 2.95 3.22
CA GLN A 105 -17.61 3.41 2.65
C GLN A 105 -16.51 3.47 3.71
N THR A 106 -16.84 3.87 4.95
CA THR A 106 -15.90 3.88 6.08
C THR A 106 -15.27 2.52 6.30
N TRP A 107 -16.06 1.45 6.25
CA TRP A 107 -15.56 0.08 6.43
C TRP A 107 -14.70 -0.40 5.28
N ARG A 108 -14.98 0.05 4.04
CA ARG A 108 -14.14 -0.23 2.88
C ARG A 108 -12.80 0.48 2.98
N ASP A 109 -12.79 1.73 3.43
CA ASP A 109 -11.55 2.51 3.62
C ASP A 109 -10.71 1.93 4.79
N GLN A 110 -11.36 1.48 5.87
CA GLN A 110 -10.67 0.72 6.92
C GLN A 110 -10.09 -0.59 6.38
N ALA A 111 -10.88 -1.39 5.64
CA ALA A 111 -10.40 -2.63 5.03
C ALA A 111 -9.23 -2.37 4.06
N TRP A 112 -9.27 -1.26 3.31
CA TRP A 112 -8.16 -0.83 2.47
C TRP A 112 -6.90 -0.58 3.29
N LEU A 113 -6.98 0.09 4.44
CA LEU A 113 -5.80 0.30 5.29
C LEU A 113 -5.15 -1.01 5.73
N TRP A 114 -5.94 -2.00 6.14
CA TRP A 114 -5.43 -3.32 6.52
C TRP A 114 -4.73 -4.01 5.34
N VAL A 115 -5.37 -4.01 4.16
CA VAL A 115 -4.80 -4.59 2.95
C VAL A 115 -3.54 -3.84 2.51
N ASN A 116 -3.57 -2.51 2.54
CA ASN A 116 -2.45 -1.63 2.23
C ASN A 116 -1.26 -1.89 3.15
N MET A 117 -1.51 -2.08 4.45
CA MET A 117 -0.46 -2.40 5.41
C MET A 117 0.24 -3.72 5.05
N VAL A 118 -0.53 -4.79 4.85
CA VAL A 118 0.02 -6.13 4.55
C VAL A 118 0.74 -6.14 3.21
N LEU A 119 0.10 -5.62 2.16
CA LEU A 119 0.65 -5.64 0.81
C LEU A 119 1.79 -4.65 0.63
N GLY A 120 1.68 -3.46 1.22
CA GLY A 120 2.73 -2.47 1.20
C GLY A 120 3.97 -2.95 1.95
N LEU A 121 3.80 -3.62 3.10
CA LEU A 121 4.91 -4.25 3.82
C LEU A 121 5.50 -5.41 3.01
N ALA A 122 4.68 -6.31 2.47
CA ALA A 122 5.17 -7.41 1.64
C ALA A 122 5.94 -6.92 0.41
N PHE A 123 5.44 -5.87 -0.25
CA PHE A 123 6.12 -5.23 -1.37
C PHE A 123 7.44 -4.61 -0.94
N LEU A 124 7.45 -3.83 0.15
CA LEU A 124 8.65 -3.21 0.69
C LEU A 124 9.73 -4.24 1.02
N VAL A 125 9.36 -5.28 1.78
CA VAL A 125 10.27 -6.36 2.16
C VAL A 125 10.80 -7.06 0.93
N THR A 126 9.95 -7.39 -0.04
CA THR A 126 10.36 -8.07 -1.28
C THR A 126 11.35 -7.21 -2.08
N VAL A 127 11.05 -5.92 -2.25
CA VAL A 127 11.89 -4.97 -3.01
C VAL A 127 13.24 -4.78 -2.34
N ILE A 128 13.26 -4.53 -1.02
CA ILE A 128 14.51 -4.35 -0.26
C ILE A 128 15.31 -5.65 -0.21
N ALA A 129 14.66 -6.78 0.05
CA ALA A 129 15.33 -8.08 0.15
C ALA A 129 15.97 -8.46 -1.18
N LEU A 130 15.27 -8.32 -2.32
CA LEU A 130 15.83 -8.63 -3.63
C LEU A 130 16.97 -7.67 -4.00
N PHE A 131 16.84 -6.38 -3.69
CA PHE A 131 17.90 -5.41 -3.97
C PHE A 131 19.14 -5.66 -3.10
N ALA A 132 18.96 -5.87 -1.79
CA ALA A 132 20.02 -6.16 -0.85
C ALA A 132 20.69 -7.51 -1.14
N ALA A 133 19.92 -8.54 -1.51
CA ALA A 133 20.45 -9.84 -1.93
C ALA A 133 21.25 -9.71 -3.23
N GLY A 134 20.76 -8.92 -4.19
CA GLY A 134 21.47 -8.63 -5.44
C GLY A 134 22.81 -7.95 -5.20
N LEU A 135 22.79 -6.86 -4.43
CA LEU A 135 23.99 -6.09 -4.10
C LEU A 135 24.97 -6.88 -3.22
N GLY A 136 24.44 -7.63 -2.25
CA GLY A 136 25.22 -8.50 -1.37
C GLY A 136 25.92 -9.61 -2.15
N SER A 137 25.23 -10.26 -3.08
CA SER A 137 25.79 -11.34 -3.90
C SER A 137 26.86 -10.83 -4.88
N ILE A 138 26.67 -9.66 -5.51
CA ILE A 138 27.68 -9.06 -6.39
C ILE A 138 28.91 -8.59 -5.61
N SER A 139 28.69 -7.93 -4.46
CA SER A 139 29.78 -7.42 -3.62
C SER A 139 30.49 -8.51 -2.82
N MET A 140 29.93 -9.72 -2.75
CA MET A 140 30.43 -10.86 -1.98
C MET A 140 31.92 -11.13 -2.25
N GLY A 141 32.33 -11.12 -3.51
CA GLY A 141 33.73 -11.32 -3.87
C GLY A 141 34.68 -10.23 -3.36
N LEU A 142 34.21 -8.99 -3.15
CA LEU A 142 35.04 -7.90 -2.63
C LEU A 142 35.36 -8.07 -1.15
N TRP A 143 34.42 -8.55 -0.32
CA TRP A 143 34.60 -8.63 1.13
C TRP A 143 34.81 -10.07 1.63
N TRP A 144 34.85 -11.08 0.75
CA TRP A 144 35.11 -12.47 1.10
C TRP A 144 36.40 -12.67 1.91
N HIS A 145 37.43 -11.88 1.63
CA HIS A 145 38.71 -11.91 2.35
C HIS A 145 38.61 -11.50 3.83
N LEU A 146 37.50 -10.89 4.25
CA LEU A 146 37.23 -10.51 5.65
C LEU A 146 36.49 -11.61 6.41
N MET A 147 36.06 -12.69 5.73
CA MET A 147 35.40 -13.80 6.40
C MET A 147 36.40 -14.66 7.19
N PRO A 148 35.99 -15.21 8.35
CA PRO A 148 36.80 -16.17 9.10
C PRO A 148 37.22 -17.36 8.25
N GLU A 149 38.43 -17.89 8.48
CA GLU A 149 38.88 -19.10 7.82
C GLU A 149 37.91 -20.27 8.09
N GLY A 150 37.42 -20.91 7.02
CA GLY A 150 36.41 -21.97 7.11
C GLY A 150 34.95 -21.49 7.09
N ALA A 151 34.68 -20.21 6.82
CA ALA A 151 33.32 -19.73 6.65
C ALA A 151 32.68 -20.25 5.36
N GLU A 152 31.60 -21.02 5.50
CA GLU A 152 30.77 -21.47 4.38
C GLU A 152 29.50 -20.61 4.30
N TYR A 153 29.30 -19.95 3.16
CA TYR A 153 28.03 -19.26 2.88
C TYR A 153 27.17 -20.15 2.00
N THR A 154 26.17 -20.79 2.61
CA THR A 154 25.15 -21.56 1.89
C THR A 154 23.93 -20.68 1.64
N SER A 155 23.76 -20.29 0.38
CA SER A 155 22.49 -19.74 -0.14
C SER A 155 21.53 -20.87 -0.48
N LEU A 156 20.30 -20.53 -0.84
CA LEU A 156 19.22 -21.49 -1.13
C LEU A 156 19.55 -22.48 -2.27
N PHE A 157 20.55 -22.18 -3.11
CA PHE A 157 20.91 -22.96 -4.30
C PHE A 157 22.42 -23.19 -4.50
N TYR A 158 23.29 -22.62 -3.67
CA TYR A 158 24.74 -22.74 -3.83
C TYR A 158 25.48 -22.53 -2.51
N THR A 159 26.58 -23.26 -2.34
CA THR A 159 27.52 -23.10 -1.23
C THR A 159 28.79 -22.46 -1.77
N VAL A 160 29.24 -21.40 -1.10
CA VAL A 160 30.50 -20.72 -1.39
C VAL A 160 31.51 -21.08 -0.32
N SER A 161 32.62 -21.69 -0.73
CA SER A 161 33.74 -22.10 0.12
C SER A 161 35.02 -21.29 -0.15
N ASP A 162 35.17 -20.73 -1.35
CA ASP A 162 36.43 -20.11 -1.81
C ASP A 162 36.22 -18.76 -2.52
N THR A 163 37.21 -17.87 -2.48
CA THR A 163 37.19 -16.54 -3.13
C THR A 163 36.85 -16.57 -4.63
N PRO A 164 37.38 -17.52 -5.45
CA PRO A 164 36.99 -17.63 -6.86
C PRO A 164 35.54 -18.07 -7.02
N THR A 165 35.07 -19.00 -6.19
CA THR A 165 33.66 -19.43 -6.19
C THR A 165 32.71 -18.33 -5.73
N ALA A 166 33.16 -17.43 -4.85
CA ALA A 166 32.39 -16.26 -4.42
C ALA A 166 32.10 -15.30 -5.58
N PHE A 167 33.07 -15.06 -6.47
CA PHE A 167 32.85 -14.28 -7.69
C PHE A 167 32.05 -15.04 -8.74
N LEU A 168 32.38 -16.33 -8.96
CA LEU A 168 31.77 -17.15 -10.00
C LEU A 168 30.26 -17.38 -9.76
N TYR A 169 29.84 -17.58 -8.50
CA TYR A 169 28.44 -17.77 -8.14
C TYR A 169 27.75 -16.48 -7.67
N GLY A 170 28.48 -15.56 -7.05
CA GLY A 170 27.92 -14.30 -6.54
C GLY A 170 27.47 -13.34 -7.64
N ILE A 171 28.23 -13.22 -8.74
CA ILE A 171 27.85 -12.33 -9.86
C ILE A 171 26.56 -12.83 -10.56
N PRO A 172 26.45 -14.11 -10.99
CA PRO A 172 25.22 -14.61 -11.61
C PRO A 172 24.03 -14.60 -10.65
N ALA A 173 24.23 -14.98 -9.38
CA ALA A 173 23.16 -14.93 -8.38
C ALA A 173 22.68 -13.49 -8.14
N GLY A 174 23.61 -12.54 -8.03
CA GLY A 174 23.28 -11.14 -7.85
C GLY A 174 22.56 -10.52 -9.06
N LEU A 175 23.01 -10.85 -10.27
CA LEU A 175 22.30 -10.48 -11.50
C LEU A 175 20.90 -11.12 -11.56
N ALA A 176 20.74 -12.37 -11.13
CA ALA A 176 19.45 -13.03 -11.06
C ALA A 176 18.51 -12.33 -10.07
N TYR A 177 18.97 -11.96 -8.87
CA TYR A 177 18.19 -11.21 -7.89
C TYR A 177 17.83 -9.81 -8.38
N LEU A 178 18.74 -9.09 -9.03
CA LEU A 178 18.44 -7.77 -9.62
C LEU A 178 17.48 -7.88 -10.81
N THR A 179 17.57 -8.95 -11.60
CA THR A 179 16.62 -9.21 -12.69
C THR A 179 15.25 -9.59 -12.14
N ALA A 180 15.19 -10.40 -11.09
CA ALA A 180 13.96 -10.71 -10.38
C ALA A 180 13.33 -9.46 -9.77
N TRP A 181 14.13 -8.59 -9.14
CA TRP A 181 13.69 -7.28 -8.65
C TRP A 181 13.10 -6.41 -9.78
N TRP A 182 13.79 -6.36 -10.91
CA TRP A 182 13.36 -5.60 -12.09
C TRP A 182 12.04 -6.13 -12.69
N LEU A 183 11.87 -7.45 -12.74
CA LEU A 183 10.67 -8.10 -13.28
C LEU A 183 9.49 -8.11 -12.30
N ALA A 184 9.75 -8.19 -11.00
CA ALA A 184 8.72 -8.23 -9.97
C ALA A 184 8.08 -6.85 -9.73
N THR A 185 8.83 -5.76 -9.89
CA THR A 185 8.35 -4.39 -9.59
C THR A 185 7.08 -3.99 -10.37
N PRO A 186 7.01 -4.16 -11.72
CA PRO A 186 5.83 -3.76 -12.49
C PRO A 186 4.52 -4.50 -12.16
N PRO A 187 4.47 -5.85 -12.08
CA PRO A 187 3.23 -6.56 -11.78
C PRO A 187 2.76 -6.29 -10.34
N LEU A 188 3.67 -6.16 -9.38
CA LEU A 188 3.34 -5.80 -8.00
C LEU A 188 2.70 -4.40 -7.93
N MET A 189 3.25 -3.42 -8.65
CA MET A 189 2.70 -2.07 -8.66
C MET A 189 1.31 -2.03 -9.30
N ARG A 190 1.10 -2.81 -10.39
CA ARG A 190 -0.24 -2.96 -11.00
C ARG A 190 -1.23 -3.62 -10.06
N ALA A 191 -0.83 -4.67 -9.35
CA ALA A 191 -1.67 -5.33 -8.36
C ALA A 191 -2.06 -4.38 -7.23
N TYR A 192 -1.10 -3.62 -6.70
CA TYR A 192 -1.34 -2.59 -5.69
C TYR A 192 -2.33 -1.53 -6.17
N THR A 193 -2.12 -0.96 -7.36
CA THR A 193 -3.05 0.02 -7.95
C THR A 193 -4.44 -0.55 -8.20
N HIS A 194 -4.53 -1.79 -8.70
CA HIS A 194 -5.81 -2.46 -8.94
C HIS A 194 -6.58 -2.64 -7.63
N LEU A 195 -5.92 -3.09 -6.57
CA LEU A 195 -6.56 -3.22 -5.27
C LEU A 195 -6.97 -1.87 -4.70
N ALA A 196 -6.14 -0.83 -4.87
CA ALA A 196 -6.52 0.53 -4.48
C ALA A 196 -7.81 0.97 -5.18
N VAL A 197 -7.96 0.72 -6.48
CA VAL A 197 -9.18 1.02 -7.23
C VAL A 197 -10.37 0.19 -6.76
N VAL A 198 -10.18 -1.10 -6.49
CA VAL A 198 -11.25 -2.00 -6.02
C VAL A 198 -11.77 -1.56 -4.65
N PHE A 199 -10.90 -1.19 -3.73
CA PHE A 199 -11.30 -0.83 -2.37
C PHE A 199 -11.74 0.63 -2.24
N LEU A 200 -10.99 1.58 -2.83
CA LEU A 200 -11.25 3.03 -2.71
C LEU A 200 -12.27 3.55 -3.73
N GLY A 201 -12.54 2.80 -4.80
CA GLY A 201 -13.52 3.13 -5.82
C GLY A 201 -14.96 2.93 -5.34
N GLU A 202 -15.87 3.75 -5.88
CA GLU A 202 -17.30 3.57 -5.71
C GLU A 202 -17.73 2.15 -6.10
N ARG A 203 -18.70 1.59 -5.35
CA ARG A 203 -19.50 0.47 -5.84
C ARG A 203 -20.14 0.96 -7.14
N GLN A 204 -19.81 0.32 -8.27
CA GLN A 204 -20.44 0.69 -9.54
C GLN A 204 -21.96 0.66 -9.35
N PRO A 205 -22.69 1.75 -9.65
CA PRO A 205 -24.13 1.75 -9.53
C PRO A 205 -24.67 0.60 -10.35
N THR A 206 -25.59 -0.17 -9.74
CA THR A 206 -26.26 -1.26 -10.43
C THR A 206 -26.91 -0.71 -11.70
N LEU A 207 -27.10 -1.56 -12.71
CA LEU A 207 -27.69 -1.13 -13.98
C LEU A 207 -29.03 -0.39 -13.76
N ALA A 208 -29.79 -0.83 -12.76
CA ALA A 208 -31.02 -0.19 -12.30
C ALA A 208 -30.81 1.25 -11.78
N GLU A 209 -29.80 1.49 -10.94
CA GLU A 209 -29.46 2.82 -10.42
C GLU A 209 -28.91 3.75 -11.52
N ARG A 210 -28.19 3.21 -12.53
CA ARG A 210 -27.76 4.00 -13.69
C ARG A 210 -28.95 4.44 -14.54
N ILE A 211 -29.89 3.53 -14.79
CA ILE A 211 -31.11 3.85 -15.53
C ILE A 211 -31.90 4.93 -14.76
N ASP A 212 -32.11 4.74 -13.46
CA ASP A 212 -32.87 5.69 -12.65
C ASP A 212 -32.23 7.10 -12.57
N ARG A 213 -30.89 7.17 -12.49
CA ARG A 213 -30.15 8.45 -12.60
C ARG A 213 -30.31 9.11 -13.96
N LEU A 214 -30.26 8.34 -15.06
CA LEU A 214 -30.44 8.87 -16.41
C LEU A 214 -31.86 9.36 -16.64
N THR A 215 -32.86 8.64 -16.11
CA THR A 215 -34.28 9.04 -16.18
C THR A 215 -34.52 10.33 -15.41
N ARG A 216 -33.94 10.49 -14.20
CA ARG A 216 -34.05 11.72 -13.42
C ARG A 216 -33.28 12.91 -13.98
N ALA A 217 -32.24 12.69 -14.77
CA ALA A 217 -31.48 13.76 -15.42
C ALA A 217 -32.10 14.20 -16.77
N ALA A 218 -33.00 13.38 -17.34
CA ALA A 218 -33.64 13.64 -18.62
C ALA A 218 -35.08 14.20 -18.50
N GLY A 219 -35.66 14.23 -17.30
CA GLY A 219 -36.97 14.82 -16.99
C GLY A 219 -36.84 16.11 -16.20
#